data_AF-A0A914QJ81-F1
#
_entry.id   AF-A0A914QJ81-F1
#
_cell.length_a   1.000
_cell.length_b   1.000
_cell.length_c   1.000
_cell.angle_alpha   90.00
_cell.angle_beta   90.00
_cell.angle_gamma   90.00
#
_symmetry.space_group_name_H-M   'P 1'
#
loop_
_entity.id
_entity.type
_entity.pdbx_description
1 polymer ?
#
loop_
_entity_poly.entity_id
_entity_poly.type
_entity_poly.pdbx_seq_one_letter_code
_entity_poly.pdbx_strand_id
1 'polypeptide(L)'
;MGKIIKVKLGIIGVKNRSQADIIADKSVEKCIEEEELFLQNNYPDLADIHGIPYLADTLSKLLISHIHKCLPDLKLKIAKLLERNQNKLATLGEPIIDKNTTILQVISRFAKAYTAARDGNCKDLASNELGGSNYGHIPQPRRVARDYHVGGPHIFHGQTPPPQDD
;
A
#
# COMPACT_ATOMS: atom_id res chain seq x y z
N MET A 1 -10.51 51.56 -13.80
CA MET A 1 -9.81 51.00 -12.62
C MET A 1 -10.13 49.51 -12.54
N GLY A 2 -9.20 48.66 -12.99
CA GLY A 2 -9.43 47.21 -13.18
C GLY A 2 -9.36 46.41 -11.87
N LYS A 3 -10.19 45.37 -11.77
CA LYS A 3 -10.25 44.45 -10.62
C LYS A 3 -9.05 43.50 -10.67
N ILE A 4 -8.15 43.58 -9.68
CA ILE A 4 -6.93 42.77 -9.62
C ILE A 4 -7.27 41.39 -9.02
N ILE A 5 -7.05 40.32 -9.77
CA ILE A 5 -7.17 38.94 -9.28
C ILE A 5 -5.75 38.41 -9.02
N LYS A 6 -5.48 38.00 -7.77
CA LYS A 6 -4.20 37.39 -7.42
C LYS A 6 -4.21 35.90 -7.77
N VAL A 7 -3.35 35.49 -8.68
CA VAL A 7 -3.15 34.09 -9.10
C VAL A 7 -1.69 33.66 -8.91
N LYS A 8 -1.47 32.41 -8.50
CA LYS A 8 -0.14 31.88 -8.15
C LYS A 8 0.82 31.72 -9.35
N LEU A 9 0.28 31.60 -10.56
CA LEU A 9 1.04 31.31 -11.78
C LEU A 9 1.05 32.48 -12.78
N GLY A 10 0.53 33.64 -12.38
CA GLY A 10 0.36 34.79 -13.28
C GLY A 10 -0.84 34.66 -14.23
N ILE A 11 -1.02 35.69 -15.04
CA ILE A 11 -2.05 35.78 -16.09
C ILE A 11 -1.32 36.01 -17.41
N ILE A 12 -1.66 35.23 -18.44
CA ILE A 12 -1.08 35.34 -19.78
C ILE A 12 -2.22 35.70 -20.73
N GLY A 13 -2.10 36.84 -21.41
CA GLY A 13 -3.02 37.23 -22.47
C GLY A 13 -2.64 36.58 -23.80
N VAL A 14 -3.64 36.13 -24.57
CA VAL A 14 -3.46 35.57 -25.92
C VAL A 14 -4.52 36.11 -26.86
N LYS A 15 -4.16 36.25 -28.14
CA LYS A 15 -5.06 36.61 -29.24
C LYS A 15 -5.27 35.38 -30.11
N ASN A 16 -6.53 34.96 -30.21
CA ASN A 16 -6.94 33.81 -31.01
C ASN A 16 -7.56 34.23 -32.34
N ARG A 17 -7.81 33.23 -33.19
CA ARG A 17 -8.57 33.40 -34.45
C ARG A 17 -9.99 33.89 -34.18
N SER A 18 -10.42 34.87 -34.97
CA SER A 18 -11.82 35.30 -35.01
C SER A 18 -12.68 34.36 -35.86
N GLN A 19 -14.00 34.53 -35.83
CA GLN A 19 -14.90 33.74 -36.67
C GLN A 19 -14.60 33.90 -38.17
N ALA A 20 -14.21 35.11 -38.60
CA ALA A 20 -13.82 35.35 -39.98
C ALA A 20 -12.51 34.64 -40.35
N ASP A 21 -11.52 34.63 -39.46
CA ASP A 21 -10.24 33.93 -39.68
C ASP A 21 -10.44 32.40 -39.79
N ILE A 22 -11.41 31.85 -39.05
CA ILE A 22 -11.77 30.42 -39.14
C ILE A 22 -12.41 30.11 -40.49
N ILE A 23 -13.34 30.96 -40.95
CA ILE A 23 -13.99 30.79 -42.26
C ILE A 23 -12.97 30.92 -43.40
N ALA A 24 -11.99 31.82 -43.26
CA ALA A 24 -10.91 32.02 -44.22
C ALA A 24 -9.77 30.97 -44.13
N ASP A 25 -9.92 29.96 -43.26
CA ASP A 25 -8.94 28.91 -42.97
C ASP A 25 -7.52 29.44 -42.77
N LYS A 26 -7.40 30.46 -41.93
CA LYS A 26 -6.12 31.09 -41.64
C LYS A 26 -5.18 30.12 -40.91
N SER A 27 -3.96 30.01 -41.44
CA SER A 27 -2.92 29.17 -40.86
C SER A 27 -2.51 29.65 -39.46
N VAL A 28 -2.10 28.71 -38.61
CA VAL A 28 -1.69 29.00 -37.23
C VAL A 28 -0.45 29.88 -37.19
N GLU A 29 0.52 29.66 -38.07
CA GLU A 29 1.74 30.47 -38.19
C GLU A 29 1.43 31.95 -38.40
N LYS A 30 0.54 32.25 -39.37
CA LYS A 30 0.09 33.63 -39.62
C LYS A 30 -0.63 34.25 -38.43
N CYS A 31 -1.36 33.44 -37.65
CA CYS A 31 -2.03 33.93 -36.45
C CYS A 31 -1.03 34.32 -35.36
N ILE A 32 0.06 33.55 -35.21
CA ILE A 32 1.12 33.85 -34.24
C ILE A 32 1.86 35.12 -34.65
N GLU A 33 2.22 35.27 -35.93
CA GLU A 33 2.87 36.50 -36.43
C GLU A 33 2.01 37.75 -36.20
N GLU A 34 0.71 37.68 -36.48
CA GLU A 34 -0.21 38.79 -36.23
C GLU A 34 -0.48 39.05 -34.76
N GLU A 35 -0.41 38.02 -33.91
CA GLU A 35 -0.47 38.19 -32.46
C GLU A 35 0.74 38.95 -31.97
N GLU A 36 1.94 38.54 -32.38
CA GLU A 36 3.20 39.19 -32.01
C GLU A 36 3.19 40.67 -32.44
N LEU A 37 2.83 40.94 -33.69
CA LEU A 37 2.72 42.31 -34.20
C LEU A 37 1.66 43.13 -33.44
N PHE A 38 0.53 42.51 -33.07
CA PHE A 38 -0.51 43.17 -32.30
C PHE A 38 -0.04 43.52 -30.88
N LEU A 39 0.64 42.59 -30.21
CA LEU A 39 1.17 42.79 -28.86
C LEU A 39 2.27 43.86 -28.85
N GLN A 40 3.21 43.81 -29.80
CA GLN A 40 4.26 44.83 -29.92
C GLN A 40 3.69 46.24 -30.16
N ASN A 41 2.64 46.36 -30.98
CA ASN A 41 2.05 47.66 -31.31
C ASN A 41 1.15 48.24 -30.20
N ASN A 42 0.37 47.41 -29.52
CA ASN A 42 -0.64 47.89 -28.55
C ASN A 42 -0.17 47.79 -27.10
N TYR A 43 0.72 46.84 -26.79
CA TYR A 43 1.17 46.52 -25.44
C TYR A 43 2.67 46.18 -25.42
N PRO A 44 3.56 47.10 -25.84
CA PRO A 44 5.00 46.84 -25.99
C PRO A 44 5.65 46.35 -24.68
N ASP A 45 5.30 46.95 -23.55
CA ASP A 45 5.86 46.58 -22.23
C ASP A 45 5.47 45.17 -21.77
N LEU A 46 4.44 44.57 -22.37
CA LEU A 46 3.91 43.26 -22.00
C LEU A 46 4.12 42.21 -23.08
N ALA A 47 4.64 42.60 -24.26
CA ALA A 47 4.77 41.71 -25.41
C ALA A 47 5.67 40.50 -25.11
N ASP A 48 6.71 40.68 -24.29
CA ASP A 48 7.67 39.63 -23.93
C ASP A 48 7.10 38.54 -23.00
N ILE A 49 6.04 38.85 -22.25
CA ILE A 49 5.45 37.97 -21.22
C ILE A 49 4.02 37.50 -21.58
N HIS A 50 3.59 37.76 -22.81
CA HIS A 50 2.27 37.40 -23.32
C HIS A 50 2.37 36.72 -24.69
N GLY A 51 1.23 36.23 -25.18
CA GLY A 51 1.13 35.53 -26.44
C GLY A 51 1.19 34.01 -26.33
N ILE A 52 0.78 33.36 -27.41
CA ILE A 52 0.78 31.92 -27.62
C ILE A 52 2.17 31.30 -27.40
N PRO A 53 3.29 31.84 -27.91
CA PRO A 53 4.60 31.21 -27.72
C PRO A 53 5.02 31.21 -26.24
N TYR A 54 4.80 32.33 -25.53
CA TYR A 54 5.11 32.43 -24.11
C TYR A 54 4.23 31.50 -23.26
N LEU A 55 2.94 31.39 -23.61
CA LEU A 55 2.02 30.45 -22.97
C LEU A 55 2.48 29.00 -23.14
N ALA A 56 2.85 28.61 -24.36
CA ALA A 56 3.28 27.24 -24.68
C ALA A 56 4.55 26.85 -23.89
N ASP A 57 5.54 27.73 -23.83
CA ASP A 57 6.77 27.50 -23.07
C ASP A 57 6.50 27.43 -21.56
N THR A 58 5.65 28.32 -21.03
CA THR A 58 5.26 28.32 -19.61
C THR A 58 4.55 27.02 -19.22
N LEU A 59 3.60 26.56 -20.05
CA LEU A 59 2.90 25.29 -19.83
C LEU A 59 3.86 24.10 -19.90
N SER A 60 4.79 24.11 -20.85
CA SER A 60 5.80 23.06 -20.99
C SER A 60 6.70 22.98 -19.76
N LYS A 61 7.19 24.12 -19.27
CA LYS A 61 7.98 24.22 -18.03
C LYS A 61 7.20 23.73 -16.82
N LEU A 62 5.93 24.11 -16.69
CA LEU A 62 5.07 23.70 -15.59
C LEU A 62 4.85 22.18 -15.61
N LEU A 63 4.57 21.62 -16.80
CA LEU A 63 4.36 20.19 -16.97
C LEU A 63 5.62 19.39 -16.59
N ILE A 64 6.78 19.77 -17.11
CA ILE A 64 8.06 19.11 -16.80
C ILE A 64 8.37 19.21 -15.30
N SER A 65 8.19 20.39 -14.71
CA SER A 65 8.37 20.61 -13.27
C SER A 65 7.45 19.70 -12.46
N HIS A 66 6.19 19.54 -12.88
CA HIS A 66 5.24 18.66 -12.21
C HIS A 66 5.63 17.19 -12.34
N ILE A 67 6.07 16.74 -13.52
CA ILE A 67 6.57 15.37 -13.73
C ILE A 67 7.73 15.09 -12.78
N HIS A 68 8.74 15.97 -12.73
CA HIS A 68 9.90 15.79 -11.85
C HIS A 68 9.54 15.73 -10.37
N LYS A 69 8.52 16.49 -9.93
CA LYS A 69 8.03 16.43 -8.55
C LYS A 69 7.34 15.09 -8.24
N CYS A 70 6.67 14.49 -9.21
CA CYS A 70 5.91 13.24 -9.05
C CYS A 70 6.78 11.97 -9.17
N LEU A 71 7.89 12.02 -9.91
CA LEU A 71 8.81 10.89 -10.10
C LEU A 71 9.40 10.27 -8.81
N PRO A 72 9.92 11.03 -7.83
CA PRO A 72 10.51 10.43 -6.62
C PRO A 72 9.48 9.66 -5.80
N ASP A 73 8.27 10.22 -5.64
CA ASP A 73 7.16 9.57 -4.96
C ASP A 73 6.73 8.29 -5.67
N LEU A 74 6.66 8.32 -7.00
CA LEU A 74 6.35 7.14 -7.80
C LEU A 74 7.42 6.05 -7.62
N LYS A 75 8.71 6.42 -7.67
CA LYS A 75 9.83 5.49 -7.44
C LYS A 75 9.75 4.84 -6.06
N LEU A 76 9.46 5.63 -5.02
CA LEU A 76 9.29 5.12 -3.65
C LEU A 76 8.10 4.15 -3.55
N LYS A 77 6.97 4.47 -4.19
CA LYS A 77 5.80 3.59 -4.21
C LYS A 77 6.11 2.26 -4.90
N ILE A 78 6.81 2.29 -6.04
CA ILE A 78 7.22 1.07 -6.76
C ILE A 78 8.17 0.23 -5.89
N ALA A 79 9.18 0.85 -5.27
CA ALA A 79 10.12 0.16 -4.40
C ALA A 79 9.40 -0.55 -3.22
N LYS A 80 8.46 0.14 -2.56
CA LYS A 80 7.64 -0.44 -1.48
C LYS A 80 6.76 -1.60 -1.95
N LEU A 81 6.17 -1.49 -3.15
CA LEU A 81 5.37 -2.56 -3.73
C LEU A 81 6.23 -3.78 -4.06
N LEU A 82 7.43 -3.55 -4.60
CA LEU A 82 8.40 -4.59 -4.91
C LEU A 82 8.85 -5.31 -3.63
N GLU A 83 9.23 -4.58 -2.58
CA GLU A 83 9.62 -5.15 -1.28
C GLU A 83 8.48 -5.99 -0.68
N ARG A 84 7.25 -5.47 -0.67
CA ARG A 84 6.08 -6.23 -0.20
C ARG A 84 5.87 -7.53 -0.99
N ASN A 85 6.03 -7.49 -2.31
CA ASN A 85 5.88 -8.67 -3.14
C ASN A 85 7.02 -9.66 -2.94
N GLN A 86 8.25 -9.19 -2.75
CA GLN A 86 9.38 -10.05 -2.40
C GLN A 86 9.19 -10.73 -1.05
N ASN A 87 8.70 -10.00 -0.03
CA ASN A 87 8.36 -10.59 1.28
C ASN A 87 7.27 -11.66 1.14
N LYS A 88 6.23 -11.40 0.32
CA LYS A 88 5.21 -12.41 0.01
C LYS A 88 5.80 -13.64 -0.70
N LEU A 89 6.67 -13.44 -1.68
CA LEU A 89 7.35 -14.55 -2.36
C LEU A 89 8.21 -15.35 -1.37
N ALA A 90 8.92 -14.69 -0.47
CA ALA A 90 9.70 -15.35 0.58
C ALA A 90 8.82 -16.19 1.52
N THR A 91 7.60 -15.72 1.85
CA THR A 91 6.64 -16.52 2.64
C THR A 91 6.05 -17.70 1.88
N LEU A 92 5.91 -17.60 0.55
CA LEU A 92 5.38 -18.66 -0.30
C LEU A 92 6.43 -19.75 -0.61
N GLY A 93 7.71 -19.42 -0.51
CA GLY A 93 8.81 -20.35 -0.74
C GLY A 93 9.15 -20.56 -2.21
N GLU A 94 9.94 -21.60 -2.48
CA GLU A 94 10.40 -21.92 -3.84
C GLU A 94 9.30 -22.61 -4.67
N PRO A 95 9.29 -22.41 -6.00
CA PRO A 95 8.37 -23.13 -6.87
C PRO A 95 8.62 -24.64 -6.78
N ILE A 96 7.54 -25.41 -6.65
CA ILE A 96 7.60 -26.88 -6.60
C ILE A 96 7.85 -27.41 -8.01
N ILE A 97 9.10 -27.79 -8.30
CA ILE A 97 9.51 -28.32 -9.61
C ILE A 97 9.12 -29.80 -9.74
N ASP A 98 9.32 -30.59 -8.67
CA ASP A 98 8.89 -31.99 -8.62
C ASP A 98 8.03 -32.25 -7.37
N LYS A 99 6.77 -32.61 -7.62
CA LYS A 99 5.76 -32.81 -6.58
C LYS A 99 6.10 -34.01 -5.70
N ASN A 100 6.64 -35.10 -6.27
CA ASN A 100 6.84 -36.34 -5.54
C ASN A 100 8.00 -36.20 -4.55
N THR A 101 9.13 -35.66 -4.99
CA THR A 101 10.28 -35.37 -4.10
C THR A 101 9.94 -34.33 -3.04
N THR A 102 9.19 -33.27 -3.40
CA THR A 102 8.78 -32.23 -2.44
C THR A 102 7.88 -32.77 -1.33
N ILE A 103 6.89 -33.61 -1.67
CA ILE A 103 6.02 -34.25 -0.66
C ILE A 103 6.84 -35.12 0.31
N LEU A 104 7.77 -35.91 -0.22
CA LEU A 104 8.66 -36.75 0.61
C LEU A 104 9.54 -35.91 1.52
N GLN A 105 10.05 -34.77 1.04
CA GLN A 105 10.82 -33.82 1.86
C GLN A 105 9.97 -33.20 2.96
N VAL A 106 8.71 -32.84 2.69
CA VAL A 106 7.76 -32.30 3.68
C VAL A 106 7.47 -33.33 4.78
N ILE A 107 7.13 -34.57 4.40
CA ILE A 107 6.87 -35.66 5.35
C ILE A 107 8.11 -35.93 6.21
N SER A 108 9.28 -36.00 5.57
CA SER A 108 10.55 -36.25 6.26
C SER A 108 10.90 -35.12 7.23
N ARG A 109 10.67 -33.86 6.86
CA ARG A 109 10.87 -32.70 7.75
C ARG A 109 9.91 -32.72 8.93
N PHE A 110 8.64 -33.05 8.70
CA PHE A 110 7.64 -33.19 9.77
C PHE A 110 8.02 -34.30 10.76
N ALA A 111 8.39 -35.48 10.28
CA ALA A 111 8.79 -36.61 11.14
C ALA A 111 10.03 -36.26 12.00
N LYS A 112 11.01 -35.55 11.42
CA LYS A 112 12.19 -35.04 12.14
C LYS A 112 11.82 -34.00 13.19
N ALA A 113 10.93 -33.06 12.87
CA ALA A 113 10.47 -32.05 13.83
C ALA A 113 9.67 -32.68 14.98
N TYR A 114 8.81 -33.66 14.68
CA TYR A 114 8.02 -34.39 15.67
C TYR A 114 8.89 -35.20 16.64
N THR A 115 9.88 -35.93 16.12
CA THR A 115 10.83 -36.68 16.95
C THR A 115 11.71 -35.74 17.78
N ALA A 116 12.19 -34.64 17.20
CA ALA A 116 12.94 -33.61 17.95
C ALA A 116 12.11 -32.95 19.06
N ALA A 117 10.82 -32.71 18.84
CA ALA A 117 9.91 -32.17 19.85
C ALA A 117 9.64 -33.20 20.96
N ARG A 118 9.44 -34.48 20.62
CA ARG A 118 9.29 -35.58 21.59
C ARG A 118 10.54 -35.74 22.45
N ASP A 119 11.71 -35.62 21.85
CA ASP A 119 13.00 -35.83 22.51
C ASP A 119 13.52 -34.56 23.21
N GLY A 120 12.72 -33.47 23.22
CA GLY A 120 12.98 -32.23 23.97
C GLY A 120 14.02 -31.28 23.34
N ASN A 121 14.53 -31.58 22.14
CA ASN A 121 15.55 -30.79 21.44
C ASN A 121 14.92 -29.76 20.48
N CYS A 122 13.96 -28.98 20.97
CA CYS A 122 13.28 -27.97 20.17
C CYS A 122 14.09 -26.67 20.15
N LYS A 123 14.87 -26.45 19.08
CA LYS A 123 15.29 -25.11 18.71
C LYS A 123 14.22 -24.55 17.77
N ASP A 124 13.50 -23.55 18.26
CA ASP A 124 12.47 -22.75 17.59
C ASP A 124 11.12 -23.44 17.28
N LEU A 125 10.26 -23.51 18.30
CA LEU A 125 8.80 -23.46 18.16
C LEU A 125 8.24 -22.11 18.65
N ALA A 126 9.05 -21.05 18.64
CA ALA A 126 8.59 -19.68 18.84
C ALA A 126 8.81 -18.93 17.53
N SER A 127 7.73 -18.39 16.95
CA SER A 127 7.72 -17.55 15.74
C SER A 127 7.65 -18.28 14.39
N ASN A 128 6.63 -19.12 14.19
CA ASN A 128 5.75 -18.86 13.06
C ASN A 128 4.39 -19.50 13.36
N GLU A 129 3.40 -18.64 13.57
CA GLU A 129 2.01 -19.00 13.79
C GLU A 129 1.47 -19.78 12.58
N LEU A 130 1.56 -21.11 12.64
CA LEU A 130 0.69 -21.99 11.90
C LEU A 130 -0.47 -22.30 12.84
N GLY A 131 -1.63 -21.71 12.54
CA GLY A 131 -2.85 -21.80 13.31
C GLY A 131 -3.14 -23.21 13.79
N GLY A 132 -3.26 -23.38 15.11
CA GLY A 132 -3.53 -24.68 15.72
C GLY A 132 -3.20 -24.78 17.21
N SER A 133 -3.22 -23.69 17.97
CA SER A 133 -3.14 -23.77 19.43
C SER A 133 -4.53 -23.94 20.01
N ASN A 134 -5.04 -25.18 19.99
CA ASN A 134 -6.18 -25.58 20.83
C ASN A 134 -6.34 -27.10 20.94
N TYR A 135 -5.26 -27.85 21.19
CA TYR A 135 -5.41 -29.20 21.71
C TYR A 135 -4.28 -29.55 22.69
N GLY A 136 -4.65 -29.75 23.96
CA GLY A 136 -3.89 -30.62 24.87
C GLY A 136 -3.40 -30.01 26.18
N HIS A 137 -4.31 -29.67 27.10
CA HIS A 137 -3.99 -29.87 28.52
C HIS A 137 -4.21 -31.35 28.84
N ILE A 138 -3.15 -32.16 28.72
CA ILE A 138 -3.12 -33.53 29.23
C ILE A 138 -2.21 -33.51 30.46
N PRO A 139 -2.75 -33.54 31.70
CA PRO A 139 -1.94 -33.59 32.89
C PRO A 139 -1.43 -35.02 33.14
N GLN A 140 -0.14 -35.13 33.47
CA GLN A 140 0.53 -36.38 33.82
C GLN A 140 0.00 -37.01 35.13
N PRO A 141 0.10 -38.35 35.31
CA PRO A 141 -0.38 -39.01 36.52
C PRO A 141 0.61 -38.81 37.70
N ARG A 142 0.17 -38.12 38.75
CA ARG A 142 0.91 -38.06 40.03
C ARG A 142 0.74 -39.39 40.79
N ARG A 143 1.87 -39.99 41.18
CA ARG A 143 1.95 -41.08 42.17
C ARG A 143 1.27 -40.64 43.48
N VAL A 144 0.34 -41.46 43.96
CA VAL A 144 -0.25 -41.32 45.29
C VAL A 144 0.57 -42.15 46.28
N ALA A 145 1.31 -41.48 47.16
CA ALA A 145 1.80 -42.08 48.38
C ALA A 145 0.69 -41.96 49.44
N ARG A 146 0.41 -43.07 50.12
CA ARG A 146 -0.51 -43.18 51.27
C ARG A 146 -0.04 -42.25 52.38
N ASP A 147 -0.98 -41.68 53.12
CA ASP A 147 -0.95 -41.65 54.58
C ASP A 147 -2.37 -41.47 55.15
N TYR A 148 -2.66 -42.27 56.16
CA TYR A 148 -3.90 -42.32 56.93
C TYR A 148 -3.83 -41.32 58.09
N HIS A 149 -4.83 -40.44 58.30
CA HIS A 149 -5.39 -40.18 59.64
C HIS A 149 -6.73 -39.41 59.64
N VAL A 150 -7.77 -40.14 60.09
CA VAL A 150 -8.90 -39.81 60.99
C VAL A 150 -9.33 -38.35 61.18
N GLY A 151 -10.64 -38.09 61.02
CA GLY A 151 -11.35 -37.11 61.86
C GLY A 151 -12.59 -36.41 61.26
N GLY A 152 -13.75 -37.08 61.33
CA GLY A 152 -15.03 -36.54 61.82
C GLY A 152 -15.72 -35.32 61.18
N PRO A 153 -17.06 -35.18 61.33
CA PRO A 153 -17.93 -34.56 60.34
C PRO A 153 -18.51 -33.21 60.78
N HIS A 154 -18.82 -32.33 59.82
CA HIS A 154 -19.81 -31.27 60.04
C HIS A 154 -20.76 -31.10 58.85
N ILE A 155 -22.03 -31.24 59.20
CA ILE A 155 -23.26 -31.13 58.42
C ILE A 155 -23.64 -29.66 58.29
N PHE A 156 -24.22 -29.23 57.15
CA PHE A 156 -25.33 -28.25 57.00
C PHE A 156 -25.51 -27.99 55.48
N HIS A 157 -26.47 -28.66 54.84
CA HIS A 157 -27.83 -28.18 54.51
C HIS A 157 -27.92 -27.08 53.43
N GLY A 158 -28.44 -27.50 52.27
CA GLY A 158 -29.51 -26.79 51.56
C GLY A 158 -29.09 -25.78 50.50
N GLN A 159 -29.29 -26.12 49.23
CA GLN A 159 -30.43 -25.65 48.41
C GLN A 159 -30.18 -25.97 46.94
N THR A 160 -31.07 -26.75 46.35
CA THR A 160 -31.18 -27.03 44.92
C THR A 160 -31.90 -25.89 44.19
N PRO A 161 -31.35 -25.31 43.13
CA PRO A 161 -32.13 -24.48 42.21
C PRO A 161 -32.87 -25.32 41.14
N PRO A 162 -34.03 -24.87 40.66
CA PRO A 162 -34.96 -25.63 39.80
C PRO A 162 -34.52 -25.71 38.32
N PRO A 163 -35.08 -26.66 37.55
CA PRO A 163 -34.69 -26.90 36.15
C PRO A 163 -35.30 -25.89 35.15
N GLN A 164 -34.59 -25.71 34.03
CA GLN A 164 -34.94 -24.90 32.87
C GLN A 164 -35.91 -25.61 31.91
N ASP A 165 -36.77 -24.78 31.31
CA ASP A 165 -37.31 -24.73 29.94
C ASP A 165 -37.99 -25.96 29.31
N ASP A 166 -39.29 -25.78 29.00
CA ASP A 166 -39.86 -25.86 27.65
C ASP A 166 -40.87 -24.71 27.46
#